data_AF-A0A0U3PW81-F1
#
_entry.id   AF-A0A0U3PW81-F1
#
_cell.length_a   1.000
_cell.length_b   1.000
_cell.length_c   1.000
_cell.angle_alpha   90.00
_cell.angle_beta   90.00
_cell.angle_gamma   90.00
#
_symmetry.space_group_name_H-M   'P 1'
#
loop_
_entity.id
_entity.type
_entity.pdbx_description
1 polymer ?
#
loop_
_entity_poly.entity_id
_entity_poly.type
_entity_poly.pdbx_seq_one_letter_code
_entity_poly.pdbx_strand_id
1 'polypeptide(L)'
;MSLTRTHRLARRAATAGVTLLTAAALGTAGATASSADTAAPQTRQIASSVLGSTYKITLTAVRSTQDEYAASVRMQVYTHTTGAWKESDRVTVGEADGWFWYPLTGDGAVCEFSTASTEPAPVAVSLLVTPSIGCSGPAHYVVKQGKVYAG
;
A
#
# COMPACT_ATOMS: atom_id res chain seq x y z
N MET A 1 -16.33 -50.77 -27.05
CA MET A 1 -16.67 -51.11 -25.65
C MET A 1 -17.12 -49.84 -24.97
N SER A 2 -18.43 -49.64 -24.84
CA SER A 2 -19.01 -48.46 -24.20
C SER A 2 -20.34 -48.84 -23.57
N LEU A 3 -20.46 -48.48 -22.28
CA LEU A 3 -21.66 -47.99 -21.60
C LEU A 3 -22.79 -49.04 -21.44
N THR A 4 -23.60 -49.10 -20.38
CA THR A 4 -23.96 -48.14 -19.34
C THR A 4 -24.70 -48.94 -18.27
N ARG A 5 -24.56 -48.56 -17.00
CA ARG A 5 -25.17 -49.24 -15.85
C ARG A 5 -26.64 -48.83 -15.70
N THR A 6 -27.51 -49.83 -15.63
CA THR A 6 -28.96 -49.78 -15.43
C THR A 6 -29.34 -49.43 -13.98
N HIS A 7 -30.56 -48.91 -13.78
CA HIS A 7 -31.59 -49.21 -12.75
C HIS A 7 -32.47 -47.96 -12.55
N ARG A 8 -33.62 -47.85 -13.25
CA ARG A 8 -34.98 -48.31 -12.89
C ARG A 8 -35.63 -47.59 -11.68
N LEU A 9 -36.59 -46.74 -12.02
CA LEU A 9 -38.00 -46.68 -11.57
C LEU A 9 -38.31 -46.44 -10.07
N ALA A 10 -39.07 -45.36 -9.78
CA ALA A 10 -40.43 -45.38 -9.20
C ALA A 10 -40.87 -43.94 -8.85
N ARG A 11 -41.90 -43.38 -9.53
CA ARG A 11 -43.31 -43.20 -9.06
C ARG A 11 -43.44 -42.18 -7.90
N ARG A 12 -43.97 -40.97 -8.12
CA ARG A 12 -45.36 -40.49 -8.40
C ARG A 12 -46.08 -39.99 -7.12
N ALA A 13 -46.97 -39.01 -7.36
CA ALA A 13 -48.00 -38.40 -6.49
C ALA A 13 -47.51 -37.15 -5.73
N ALA A 14 -47.91 -35.91 -6.04
CA ALA A 14 -49.24 -35.27 -6.19
C ALA A 14 -49.96 -35.06 -4.86
N THR A 15 -50.11 -33.80 -4.43
CA THR A 15 -51.32 -33.22 -3.81
C THR A 15 -51.18 -31.70 -3.62
N ALA A 16 -52.28 -31.00 -3.91
CA ALA A 16 -52.51 -29.58 -3.71
C ALA A 16 -52.93 -29.26 -2.27
N GLY A 17 -52.81 -27.99 -1.85
CA GLY A 17 -53.40 -27.50 -0.60
C GLY A 17 -53.15 -26.01 -0.37
N VAL A 18 -54.24 -25.24 -0.35
CA VAL A 18 -54.32 -23.77 -0.28
C VAL A 18 -54.35 -23.31 1.20
N THR A 19 -54.14 -22.00 1.41
CA THR A 19 -54.60 -21.14 2.55
C THR A 19 -53.69 -20.98 3.77
N LEU A 20 -53.13 -19.77 3.99
CA LEU A 20 -53.67 -18.68 4.82
C LEU A 20 -52.57 -17.64 5.12
N LEU A 21 -52.92 -16.35 4.98
CA LEU A 21 -52.14 -15.22 5.46
C LEU A 21 -52.14 -15.18 7.00
N THR A 22 -50.98 -15.00 7.61
CA THR A 22 -50.82 -14.20 8.84
C THR A 22 -49.44 -13.54 8.87
N ALA A 23 -49.46 -12.22 9.03
CA ALA A 23 -48.32 -11.36 9.18
C ALA A 23 -47.69 -11.51 10.57
N ALA A 24 -46.38 -11.67 10.61
CA ALA A 24 -45.53 -11.30 11.74
C ALA A 24 -44.13 -10.99 11.19
N ALA A 25 -44.00 -9.84 10.53
CA ALA A 25 -42.68 -9.29 10.20
C ALA A 25 -42.06 -8.80 11.52
N LEU A 26 -41.38 -9.69 12.23
CA LEU A 26 -40.40 -9.27 13.23
C LEU A 26 -39.28 -8.58 12.46
N GLY A 27 -39.26 -7.25 12.54
CA GLY A 27 -38.16 -6.45 12.05
C GLY A 27 -36.88 -6.94 12.73
N THR A 28 -36.07 -7.69 12.01
CA THR A 28 -34.65 -7.74 12.29
C THR A 28 -34.16 -6.33 12.02
N ALA A 29 -33.94 -5.58 13.10
CA ALA A 29 -33.14 -4.38 13.04
C ALA A 29 -31.77 -4.82 12.51
N GLY A 30 -31.62 -4.76 11.19
CA GLY A 30 -30.34 -4.84 10.54
C GLY A 30 -29.58 -3.64 11.07
N ALA A 31 -28.74 -3.89 12.06
CA ALA A 31 -27.63 -3.01 12.35
C ALA A 31 -26.80 -2.98 11.06
N THR A 32 -27.12 -2.06 10.16
CA THR A 32 -26.16 -1.57 9.18
C THR A 32 -25.05 -0.96 10.01
N ALA A 33 -24.07 -1.80 10.35
CA ALA A 33 -22.75 -1.34 10.70
C ALA A 33 -22.30 -0.52 9.51
N SER A 34 -22.45 0.79 9.60
CA SER A 34 -21.77 1.71 8.70
C SER A 34 -20.30 1.37 8.82
N SER A 35 -19.77 0.63 7.86
CA SER A 35 -18.33 0.55 7.65
C SER A 35 -17.90 1.99 7.47
N ALA A 36 -17.32 2.58 8.51
CA ALA A 36 -16.63 3.84 8.37
C ALA A 36 -15.54 3.58 7.34
N ASP A 37 -15.75 4.06 6.11
CA ASP A 37 -14.72 4.09 5.09
C ASP A 37 -13.60 4.98 5.64
N THR A 38 -12.63 4.38 6.29
CA THR A 38 -11.39 5.06 6.66
C THR A 38 -10.75 5.46 5.35
N ALA A 39 -10.89 6.73 4.99
CA ALA A 39 -10.31 7.28 3.77
C ALA A 39 -8.82 6.91 3.70
N ALA A 40 -8.37 6.49 2.52
CA ALA A 40 -6.98 6.11 2.32
C ALA A 40 -6.04 7.28 2.70
N PRO A 41 -4.89 7.00 3.36
CA PRO A 41 -3.94 8.04 3.73
C PRO A 41 -3.53 8.88 2.51
N GLN A 42 -3.43 10.20 2.70
CA GLN A 42 -2.91 11.08 1.64
C GLN A 42 -1.44 10.76 1.38
N THR A 43 -1.04 10.71 0.12
CA THR A 43 0.35 10.41 -0.27
C THR A 43 0.86 11.39 -1.32
N ARG A 44 2.17 11.64 -1.29
CA ARG A 44 2.87 12.50 -2.25
C ARG A 44 4.24 11.91 -2.56
N GLN A 45 4.53 11.67 -3.84
CA GLN A 45 5.90 11.37 -4.26
C GLN A 45 6.76 12.64 -4.11
N ILE A 46 7.86 12.53 -3.37
CA ILE A 46 8.77 13.65 -3.09
C ILE A 46 10.10 13.53 -3.84
N ALA A 47 10.53 12.32 -4.19
CA ALA A 47 11.68 12.08 -5.05
C ALA A 47 11.58 10.75 -5.78
N SER A 48 12.26 10.63 -6.92
CA SER A 48 12.46 9.36 -7.62
C SER A 48 13.75 9.37 -8.41
N SER A 49 14.44 8.23 -8.45
CA SER A 49 15.68 8.04 -9.20
C SER A 49 15.69 6.66 -9.85
N VAL A 50 16.23 6.58 -11.05
CA VAL A 50 16.40 5.34 -11.80
C VAL A 50 17.89 5.01 -11.87
N LEU A 51 18.24 3.81 -11.44
CA LEU A 51 19.59 3.27 -11.37
C LEU A 51 19.83 2.35 -12.58
N GLY A 52 20.42 2.92 -13.62
CA GLY A 52 20.62 2.24 -14.90
C GLY A 52 19.28 1.76 -15.48
N SER A 53 19.19 0.47 -15.82
CA SER A 53 17.97 -0.17 -16.32
C SER A 53 17.32 -1.14 -15.33
N THR A 54 17.88 -1.26 -14.12
CA THR A 54 17.56 -2.39 -13.22
C THR A 54 16.67 -1.97 -12.08
N TYR A 55 16.99 -0.85 -11.41
CA TYR A 55 16.29 -0.40 -10.23
C TYR A 55 15.71 1.01 -10.41
N LYS A 56 14.58 1.25 -9.76
CA LYS A 56 14.04 2.59 -9.53
C LYS A 56 13.76 2.72 -8.05
N ILE A 57 14.18 3.82 -7.45
CA ILE A 57 13.93 4.14 -6.05
C ILE A 57 12.99 5.33 -6.01
N THR A 58 11.97 5.28 -5.17
CA THR A 58 11.00 6.37 -4.99
C THR A 58 10.84 6.66 -3.52
N LEU A 59 10.84 7.95 -3.17
CA LEU A 59 10.48 8.43 -1.84
C LEU A 59 9.05 8.98 -1.89
N THR A 60 8.20 8.49 -0.99
CA THR A 60 6.79 8.87 -0.89
C THR A 60 6.50 9.36 0.53
N ALA A 61 6.07 10.60 0.68
CA ALA A 61 5.46 11.08 1.91
C ALA A 61 4.06 10.47 2.06
N VAL A 62 3.74 10.00 3.26
CA VAL A 62 2.45 9.43 3.64
C VAL A 62 1.95 10.19 4.86
N ARG A 63 0.82 10.87 4.74
CA ARG A 63 0.22 11.60 5.87
C ARG A 63 -0.31 10.61 6.90
N SER A 64 -0.08 10.87 8.19
CA SER A 64 -0.63 10.04 9.25
C SER A 64 -2.16 10.10 9.24
N THR A 65 -2.80 8.98 9.59
CA THR A 65 -4.25 8.91 9.79
C THR A 65 -4.66 9.29 11.21
N GLN A 66 -3.69 9.47 12.12
CA GLN A 66 -3.91 9.77 13.53
C GLN A 66 -3.55 11.22 13.87
N ASP A 67 -2.54 11.78 13.20
CA ASP A 67 -2.14 13.17 13.33
C ASP A 67 -2.06 13.83 11.95
N GLU A 68 -2.90 14.83 11.73
CA GLU A 68 -3.01 15.48 10.44
C GLU A 68 -1.75 16.30 10.06
N TYR A 69 -0.87 16.60 11.01
CA TYR A 69 0.38 17.32 10.77
C TYR A 69 1.57 16.37 10.61
N ALA A 70 1.42 15.12 11.01
CA ALA A 70 2.48 14.12 10.95
C ALA A 70 2.51 13.38 9.60
N ALA A 71 3.70 12.91 9.25
CA ALA A 71 3.95 12.13 8.06
C ALA A 71 5.04 11.09 8.28
N SER A 72 4.90 9.98 7.57
CA SER A 72 5.92 8.97 7.39
C SER A 72 6.54 9.13 6.00
N VAL A 73 7.83 8.81 5.86
CA VAL A 73 8.49 8.74 4.55
C VAL A 73 8.70 7.28 4.20
N ARG A 74 8.18 6.87 3.06
CA ARG A 74 8.34 5.52 2.52
C ARG A 74 9.37 5.56 1.41
N MET A 75 10.36 4.69 1.47
CA MET A 75 11.26 4.40 0.36
C MET A 75 10.86 3.08 -0.27
N GLN A 76 10.55 3.10 -1.56
CA GLN A 76 10.21 1.91 -2.33
C GLN A 76 11.27 1.67 -3.41
N VAL A 77 11.71 0.42 -3.50
CA VAL A 77 12.57 -0.06 -4.57
C VAL A 77 11.71 -0.84 -5.56
N TYR A 78 11.92 -0.56 -6.84
CA TYR A 78 11.27 -1.25 -7.94
C TYR A 78 12.35 -1.92 -8.80
N THR A 79 12.10 -3.15 -9.23
CA THR A 79 12.88 -3.82 -10.27
C THR A 79 12.15 -3.76 -11.60
N HIS A 80 12.92 -3.62 -12.68
CA HIS A 80 12.35 -3.69 -14.03
C HIS A 80 12.23 -5.15 -14.46
N THR A 81 11.00 -5.69 -14.45
CA THR A 81 10.70 -7.08 -14.85
C THR A 81 9.65 -7.06 -15.95
N THR A 82 9.88 -7.79 -17.05
CA THR A 82 8.91 -7.92 -18.15
C THR A 82 8.40 -6.58 -18.70
N GLY A 83 9.29 -5.58 -18.86
CA GLY A 83 8.93 -4.27 -19.42
C GLY A 83 8.16 -3.34 -18.48
N ALA A 84 8.04 -3.70 -17.19
CA ALA A 84 7.36 -2.89 -16.19
C ALA A 84 8.16 -2.81 -14.89
N TRP A 85 8.03 -1.68 -14.20
CA TRP A 85 8.54 -1.52 -12.83
C TRP A 85 7.63 -2.26 -11.86
N LYS A 86 8.18 -3.21 -11.10
CA LYS A 86 7.49 -3.93 -10.03
C LYS A 86 8.18 -3.64 -8.71
N GLU A 87 7.40 -3.33 -7.67
CA GLU A 87 7.97 -3.09 -6.34
C GLU A 87 8.63 -4.38 -5.83
N SER A 88 9.90 -4.28 -5.43
CA SER A 88 10.69 -5.40 -4.91
C SER A 88 10.88 -5.31 -3.40
N ASP A 89 10.96 -4.10 -2.85
CA ASP A 89 11.11 -3.89 -1.42
C ASP A 89 10.67 -2.48 -0.98
N ARG A 90 10.48 -2.31 0.32
CA ARG A 90 9.96 -1.07 0.92
C ARG A 90 10.39 -0.94 2.37
N VAL A 91 10.82 0.26 2.75
CA VAL A 91 11.14 0.63 4.14
C VAL A 91 10.62 2.02 4.49
N THR A 92 10.57 2.34 5.78
CA THR A 92 10.36 3.70 6.29
C THR A 92 11.71 4.41 6.43
N VAL A 93 11.79 5.67 6.01
CA VAL A 93 12.95 6.54 6.22
C VAL A 93 12.77 7.32 7.51
N GLY A 94 13.70 7.15 8.45
CA GLY A 94 13.57 7.65 9.81
C GLY A 94 12.42 6.98 10.56
N GLU A 95 11.84 7.71 11.50
CA GLU A 95 10.73 7.23 12.33
C GLU A 95 9.38 7.34 11.60
N ALA A 96 8.48 6.40 11.91
CA ALA A 96 7.08 6.52 11.47
C ALA A 96 6.44 7.74 12.13
N ASP A 97 5.71 8.52 11.34
CA ASP A 97 5.06 9.77 11.75
C ASP A 97 6.03 10.79 12.38
N GLY A 98 7.33 10.64 12.13
CA GLY A 98 8.38 11.53 12.64
C GLY A 98 8.61 12.79 11.81
N TRP A 99 7.90 12.96 10.69
CA TRP A 99 8.04 14.11 9.79
C TRP A 99 6.81 15.01 9.81
N PHE A 100 6.99 16.28 9.42
CA PHE A 100 5.89 17.22 9.28
C PHE A 100 5.34 17.20 7.84
N TRP A 101 4.06 16.90 7.67
CA TRP A 101 3.42 16.73 6.36
C TRP A 101 3.61 17.94 5.43
N TYR A 102 3.39 19.16 5.94
CA TYR A 102 3.43 20.37 5.10
C TYR A 102 4.86 20.73 4.64
N PRO A 103 5.88 20.76 5.51
CA PRO A 103 7.28 20.89 5.07
C PRO A 103 7.70 19.79 4.10
N LEU A 104 7.34 18.53 4.38
CA LEU A 104 7.78 17.37 3.60
C LEU A 104 7.15 17.31 2.20
N THR A 105 5.99 17.93 2.00
CA THR A 105 5.29 17.94 0.70
C THR A 105 5.43 19.25 -0.07
N GLY A 106 6.11 20.24 0.52
CA GLY A 106 6.44 21.51 -0.12
C GLY A 106 7.67 21.44 -1.02
N ASP A 107 7.96 22.57 -1.68
CA ASP A 107 9.16 22.72 -2.49
C ASP A 107 10.42 22.71 -1.60
N GLY A 108 11.47 22.03 -2.06
CA GLY A 108 12.72 21.91 -1.30
C GLY A 108 12.66 20.93 -0.12
N ALA A 109 11.62 20.09 -0.01
CA ALA A 109 11.48 19.08 1.03
C ALA A 109 12.62 18.03 1.05
N VAL A 110 13.25 17.79 -0.11
CA VAL A 110 14.35 16.82 -0.26
C VAL A 110 15.65 17.60 -0.38
N CYS A 111 16.43 17.59 0.69
CA CYS A 111 17.74 18.26 0.74
C CYS A 111 18.83 17.43 0.08
N GLU A 112 18.77 16.11 0.30
CA GLU A 112 19.63 15.15 -0.37
C GLU A 112 18.82 13.91 -0.75
N PHE A 113 18.96 13.50 -2.00
CA PHE A 113 18.58 12.17 -2.45
C PHE A 113 19.60 11.71 -3.48
N SER A 114 20.61 10.98 -3.00
CA SER A 114 21.73 10.54 -3.82
C SER A 114 21.77 9.01 -3.89
N THR A 115 22.17 8.50 -5.04
CA THR A 115 22.37 7.06 -5.25
C THR A 115 23.33 6.81 -6.40
N ALA A 116 23.96 5.64 -6.44
CA ALA A 116 24.93 5.26 -7.47
C ALA A 116 24.47 4.03 -8.26
N SER A 117 24.74 4.01 -9.56
CA SER A 117 24.47 2.88 -10.46
C SER A 117 25.51 1.76 -10.32
N THR A 118 25.74 1.33 -9.08
CA THR A 118 26.65 0.25 -8.69
C THR A 118 25.85 -0.82 -7.93
N GLU A 119 26.41 -2.02 -7.82
CA GLU A 119 25.83 -3.08 -6.97
C GLU A 119 26.86 -3.47 -5.91
N PRO A 120 26.59 -3.26 -4.61
CA PRO A 120 25.41 -2.59 -4.03
C PRO A 120 25.29 -1.10 -4.37
N ALA A 121 24.07 -0.58 -4.41
CA ALA A 121 23.77 0.83 -4.66
C ALA A 121 23.62 1.58 -3.32
N PRO A 122 24.58 2.45 -2.92
CA PRO A 122 24.37 3.32 -1.76
C PRO A 122 23.23 4.29 -2.04
N VAL A 123 22.50 4.65 -0.99
CA VAL A 123 21.43 5.66 -1.01
C VAL A 123 21.60 6.55 0.21
N ALA A 124 21.64 7.87 0.02
CA ALA A 124 21.56 8.83 1.10
C ALA A 124 20.30 9.68 0.95
N VAL A 125 19.63 9.91 2.08
CA VAL A 125 18.39 10.68 2.15
C VAL A 125 18.50 11.72 3.26
N SER A 126 18.38 13.00 2.92
CA SER A 126 18.22 14.10 3.86
C SER A 126 16.99 14.90 3.48
N LEU A 127 16.13 15.19 4.46
CA LEU A 127 14.83 15.83 4.25
C LEU A 127 14.71 17.06 5.12
N LEU A 128 13.92 18.03 4.67
CA LEU A 128 13.62 19.23 5.43
C LEU A 128 12.76 18.84 6.66
N VAL A 129 13.27 19.12 7.86
CA VAL A 129 12.51 18.90 9.11
C VAL A 129 11.45 19.98 9.25
N THR A 130 11.89 21.23 9.32
CA THR A 130 11.06 22.44 9.25
C THR A 130 11.89 23.59 8.65
N PRO A 131 11.29 24.68 8.14
CA PRO A 131 12.05 25.81 7.60
C PRO A 131 13.03 26.45 8.59
N SER A 132 12.75 26.40 9.90
CA SER A 132 13.60 26.98 10.94
C SER A 132 14.72 26.05 11.43
N ILE A 133 14.51 24.72 11.37
CA ILE A 133 15.53 23.72 11.73
C ILE A 133 16.46 23.43 10.55
N GLY A 134 15.91 23.43 9.34
CA GLY A 134 16.62 23.03 8.13
C GLY A 134 16.56 21.51 7.90
N CYS A 135 17.58 21.02 7.21
CA CYS A 135 17.66 19.63 6.76
C CYS A 135 18.06 18.69 7.89
N SER A 136 17.54 17.45 7.85
CA SER A 136 17.99 16.38 8.72
C SER A 136 19.43 16.00 8.42
N GLY A 137 20.09 15.31 9.36
CA GLY A 137 21.26 14.51 9.01
C GLY A 137 20.90 13.48 7.92
N PRO A 138 21.85 13.08 7.06
CA PRO A 138 21.60 12.09 6.03
C PRO A 138 21.37 10.71 6.67
N ALA A 139 20.26 10.07 6.31
CA ALA A 139 20.02 8.66 6.57
C ALA A 139 20.63 7.84 5.42
N HIS A 140 21.45 6.85 5.78
CA HIS A 140 22.17 6.01 4.82
C HIS A 140 21.51 4.64 4.70
N TYR A 141 21.36 4.20 3.46
CA TYR A 141 20.85 2.90 3.10
C TYR A 141 21.71 2.30 1.99
N VAL A 142 21.58 0.99 1.81
CA VAL A 142 22.16 0.26 0.69
C VAL A 142 21.06 -0.56 0.04
N VAL A 143 20.90 -0.40 -1.28
CA VAL A 143 20.07 -1.28 -2.09
C VAL A 143 20.96 -2.37 -2.67
N LYS A 144 20.63 -3.62 -2.37
CA LYS A 144 21.33 -4.80 -2.88
C LYS A 144 20.31 -5.83 -3.29
N GLN A 145 20.41 -6.34 -4.51
CA GLN A 145 19.51 -7.37 -5.06
C GLN A 145 18.02 -6.97 -4.95
N GLY A 146 17.74 -5.68 -5.13
CA GLY A 146 16.38 -5.12 -5.04
C GLY A 146 15.81 -5.01 -3.62
N LYS A 147 16.62 -5.27 -2.59
CA LYS A 147 16.29 -5.16 -1.15
C LYS A 147 16.98 -3.95 -0.54
N VAL A 148 16.36 -3.32 0.45
CA VAL A 148 16.93 -2.20 1.20
C VAL A 148 17.55 -2.71 2.52
N TYR A 149 18.73 -2.21 2.82
CA TYR A 149 19.44 -2.43 4.09
C TYR A 149 19.83 -1.08 4.69
N ALA A 150 19.92 -1.00 6.02
CA ALA A 150 20.57 0.13 6.68
C ALA A 150 22.06 0.17 6.27
N GLY A 151 22.57 1.37 5.97
CA GLY A 151 23.94 1.63 5.53
C GLY A 151 24.90 1.97 6.66
#